data_AF-A0A7R9DWY3-F1
#
_entry.id   AF-A0A7R9DWY3-F1
#
_cell.length_a   1.000
_cell.length_b   1.000
_cell.length_c   1.000
_cell.angle_alpha   90.00
_cell.angle_beta   90.00
_cell.angle_gamma   90.00
#
_symmetry.space_group_name_H-M   'P 1'
#
loop_
_entity.id
_entity.type
_entity.pdbx_description
1 polymer ?
#
loop_
_entity_poly.entity_id
_entity_poly.type
_entity_poly.pdbx_seq_one_letter_code
_entity_poly.pdbx_strand_id
1 'polypeptide(L)'
;GRDHGIRSYNDYRALCNLKRASSFDDLSREVPPEVIVRFKRIYTTVDDIDLFPGGMSERPVQGGLVGPTFACIIGIQFRQLRKCDRFWYENEDQGVRFTEAQLGEIRKATLAKLLCENMDVASDIQRAALDQPSDFL
;
A
#
# COMPACT_ATOMS: atom_id res chain seq x y z
N GLY A 1 8.71 14.97 -1.01
CA GLY A 1 7.48 15.77 -1.20
C GLY A 1 7.82 17.03 -1.94
N ARG A 2 8.19 18.07 -1.18
CA ARG A 2 8.45 19.43 -1.70
C ARG A 2 9.53 19.50 -2.77
N ASP A 3 10.67 18.87 -2.53
CA ASP A 3 11.78 18.79 -3.50
C ASP A 3 11.34 18.22 -4.87
N HIS A 4 10.47 17.22 -4.85
CA HIS A 4 9.95 16.57 -6.05
C HIS A 4 8.69 17.24 -6.61
N GLY A 5 8.26 18.39 -6.07
CA GLY A 5 7.05 19.09 -6.50
C GLY A 5 5.76 18.28 -6.34
N ILE A 6 5.73 17.33 -5.40
CA ILE A 6 4.55 16.49 -5.15
C ILE A 6 3.40 17.38 -4.69
N ARG A 7 2.23 17.21 -5.32
CA ARG A 7 1.00 17.94 -5.00
C ARG A 7 0.53 17.66 -3.56
N SER A 8 -0.35 18.51 -3.05
CA SER A 8 -0.80 18.41 -1.67
C SER A 8 -1.63 17.14 -1.42
N TYR A 9 -1.69 16.74 -0.15
CA TYR A 9 -2.56 15.66 0.31
C TYR A 9 -4.00 15.82 -0.18
N ASN A 10 -4.55 17.04 -0.16
CA ASN A 10 -5.92 17.32 -0.54
C ASN A 10 -6.17 17.14 -2.06
N ASP A 11 -5.15 17.37 -2.90
CA ASP A 11 -5.21 17.07 -4.34
C ASP A 11 -5.29 15.56 -4.59
N TYR A 12 -4.50 14.76 -3.87
CA TYR A 12 -4.53 13.31 -3.99
C TYR A 12 -5.80 12.68 -3.42
N ARG A 13 -6.38 13.24 -2.35
CA ARG A 13 -7.72 12.86 -1.88
C ARG A 13 -8.75 12.99 -3.01
N ALA A 14 -8.77 14.15 -3.68
CA ALA A 14 -9.69 14.40 -4.79
C ALA A 14 -9.44 13.46 -5.97
N LEU A 15 -8.16 13.21 -6.34
CA LEU A 15 -7.79 12.21 -7.35
C LEU A 15 -8.36 10.82 -7.02
N CYS A 16 -8.38 10.47 -5.74
CA CYS A 16 -8.89 9.21 -5.22
C CYS A 16 -10.39 9.23 -4.89
N ASN A 17 -11.16 10.17 -5.45
CA ASN A 17 -12.61 10.34 -5.26
C ASN A 17 -13.05 10.57 -3.81
N LEU A 18 -12.15 11.01 -2.93
CA LEU A 18 -12.50 11.49 -1.61
C LEU A 18 -12.94 12.95 -1.68
N LYS A 19 -13.79 13.37 -0.73
CA LYS A 19 -14.22 14.76 -0.64
C LYS A 19 -13.02 15.65 -0.35
N ARG A 20 -12.74 16.60 -1.24
CA ARG A 20 -11.75 17.65 -0.98
C ARG A 20 -12.16 18.42 0.28
N ALA A 21 -11.23 18.55 1.23
CA ALA A 21 -11.46 19.30 2.46
C ALA A 21 -11.35 20.80 2.18
N SER A 22 -12.27 21.58 2.75
CA SER A 22 -12.18 23.05 2.75
C SER A 22 -11.65 23.58 4.08
N SER A 23 -11.68 22.75 5.11
CA SER A 23 -11.17 23.02 6.45
C SER A 23 -10.51 21.78 7.04
N PHE A 24 -9.70 21.95 8.09
CA PHE A 24 -9.10 20.82 8.79
C PHE A 24 -10.14 19.86 9.40
N ASP A 25 -11.32 20.36 9.77
CA ASP A 25 -12.37 19.55 10.40
C ASP A 25 -13.09 18.62 9.40
N ASP A 26 -13.02 18.93 8.10
CA ASP A 26 -13.48 18.04 7.03
C ASP A 26 -12.67 16.73 6.92
N LEU A 27 -11.52 16.64 7.60
CA LEU A 27 -10.68 15.44 7.64
C LEU A 27 -11.14 14.41 8.67
N SER A 28 -12.13 14.74 9.52
CA SER A 28 -12.54 13.93 10.68
C SER A 28 -12.99 12.50 10.35
N ARG A 29 -13.39 12.23 9.10
CA ARG A 29 -13.75 10.88 8.64
C ARG A 29 -12.53 10.00 8.46
N GLU A 30 -11.46 10.53 7.85
CA GLU A 30 -10.27 9.76 7.52
C GLU A 30 -9.17 9.89 8.57
N VAL A 31 -9.07 11.01 9.27
CA VAL A 31 -7.93 11.34 10.15
C VAL A 31 -8.39 11.42 11.62
N PRO A 32 -7.64 10.84 12.59
CA PRO A 32 -7.96 10.96 14.00
C PRO A 32 -7.95 12.42 14.52
N PRO A 33 -8.86 12.80 15.44
CA PRO A 33 -8.99 14.18 15.93
C PRO A 33 -7.69 14.77 16.50
N GLU A 34 -6.91 13.97 17.22
CA GLU A 34 -5.63 14.37 17.79
C GLU A 34 -4.58 14.75 16.74
N VAL A 35 -4.65 14.12 15.56
CA VAL A 35 -3.76 14.44 14.44
C VAL A 35 -4.24 15.69 13.71
N ILE A 36 -5.56 15.88 13.57
CA ILE A 36 -6.14 17.12 13.02
C ILE A 36 -5.70 18.33 13.85
N VAL A 37 -5.70 18.23 15.19
CA VAL A 37 -5.20 19.28 16.08
C VAL A 37 -3.72 19.59 15.82
N ARG A 38 -2.90 18.58 15.52
CA ARG A 38 -1.48 18.77 15.18
C ARG A 38 -1.32 19.41 13.81
N PHE A 39 -2.10 19.03 12.81
CA PHE A 39 -2.08 19.67 11.49
C PHE A 39 -2.42 21.15 11.56
N LYS A 40 -3.44 21.54 12.34
CA LYS A 40 -3.81 22.95 12.58
C LYS A 40 -2.65 23.79 13.15
N ARG A 41 -1.67 23.17 13.82
CA ARG A 41 -0.50 23.87 14.40
C ARG A 41 0.67 24.00 13.43
N ILE A 42 0.77 23.10 12.45
CA ILE A 42 1.93 22.96 11.57
C ILE A 42 1.66 23.59 10.19
N TYR A 43 0.42 23.48 9.70
CA TYR A 43 0.01 23.95 8.39
C TYR A 43 -0.96 25.13 8.51
N THR A 44 -0.82 26.12 7.63
CA THR A 44 -1.70 27.29 7.59
C THR A 44 -3.08 26.92 7.06
N THR A 45 -3.14 26.12 6.01
CA THR A 45 -4.38 25.65 5.40
C THR A 45 -4.38 24.13 5.19
N VAL A 46 -5.55 23.54 4.97
CA VAL A 46 -5.67 22.11 4.67
C VAL A 46 -5.03 21.73 3.32
N ASP A 47 -4.91 22.70 2.42
CA ASP A 47 -4.25 22.54 1.12
C ASP A 47 -2.72 22.54 1.20
N ASP A 48 -2.14 22.92 2.35
CA ASP A 48 -0.68 22.91 2.55
C ASP A 48 -0.16 21.57 3.09
N ILE A 49 -1.06 20.64 3.47
CA ILE A 49 -0.65 19.34 4.03
C ILE A 49 0.12 18.56 2.96
N ASP A 50 1.38 18.24 3.26
CA ASP A 50 2.20 17.39 2.40
C ASP A 50 1.58 15.99 2.29
N LEU A 51 1.63 15.38 1.09
CA LEU A 51 1.02 14.05 0.83
C LEU A 51 1.44 13.00 1.86
N PHE A 52 2.73 12.90 2.16
CA PHE A 52 3.26 11.83 3.01
C PHE A 52 2.69 11.86 4.44
N PRO A 53 2.83 12.96 5.22
CA PRO A 53 2.23 13.03 6.54
C PRO A 53 0.70 12.97 6.51
N GLY A 54 0.04 13.52 5.48
CA GLY A 54 -1.40 13.42 5.32
C GLY A 54 -1.88 11.98 5.16
N GLY A 55 -1.35 11.25 4.17
CA GLY A 55 -1.73 9.86 3.89
C GLY A 55 -1.35 8.87 5.01
N MET A 56 -0.21 9.07 5.68
CA MET A 56 0.20 8.25 6.84
C MET A 56 -0.71 8.44 8.06
N SER A 57 -1.41 9.57 8.13
CA SER A 57 -2.27 9.92 9.27
C SER A 57 -3.70 9.43 9.12
N GLU A 58 -4.05 8.86 7.98
CA GLU A 58 -5.38 8.31 7.76
C GLU A 58 -5.58 6.98 8.51
N ARG A 59 -6.81 6.76 8.99
CA ARG A 59 -7.24 5.48 9.55
C ARG A 59 -7.13 4.39 8.49
N PRO A 60 -6.57 3.22 8.82
CA PRO A 60 -6.49 2.12 7.88
C PRO A 60 -7.88 1.71 7.35
N VAL A 61 -7.93 1.34 6.08
CA VAL A 61 -9.11 0.68 5.50
C VAL A 61 -9.31 -0.70 6.14
N GLN A 62 -10.54 -1.22 6.10
CA GLN A 62 -10.83 -2.55 6.63
C GLN A 62 -9.95 -3.62 5.96
N GLY A 63 -9.21 -4.40 6.76
CA GLY A 63 -8.30 -5.44 6.28
C GLY A 63 -6.99 -4.91 5.67
N GLY A 64 -6.73 -3.61 5.75
CA GLY A 64 -5.49 -2.98 5.27
C GLY A 64 -4.70 -2.30 6.39
N LEU A 65 -3.49 -1.85 6.05
CA LEU A 65 -2.59 -1.13 6.96
C LEU A 65 -2.44 0.36 6.62
N VAL A 66 -3.06 0.81 5.51
CA VAL A 66 -3.00 2.19 5.03
C VAL A 66 -4.39 2.77 4.87
N GLY A 67 -4.51 4.09 4.96
CA GLY A 67 -5.76 4.78 4.72
C GLY A 67 -6.18 4.85 3.25
N PRO A 68 -7.38 5.36 2.97
CA PRO A 68 -7.98 5.34 1.63
C PRO A 68 -7.14 6.04 0.55
N THR A 69 -6.44 7.13 0.86
CA THR A 69 -5.61 7.85 -0.12
C THR A 69 -4.42 7.00 -0.57
N PHE A 70 -3.70 6.41 0.38
CA PHE A 70 -2.58 5.53 0.05
C PHE A 70 -3.03 4.18 -0.51
N ALA A 71 -4.13 3.60 -0.05
CA ALA A 71 -4.72 2.42 -0.65
C ALA A 71 -5.01 2.65 -2.15
N CYS A 72 -5.56 3.81 -2.50
CA CYS A 72 -5.81 4.21 -3.88
C CYS A 72 -4.52 4.37 -4.70
N ILE A 73 -3.55 5.17 -4.25
CA ILE A 73 -2.32 5.45 -5.02
C ILE A 73 -1.48 4.18 -5.19
N ILE A 74 -1.29 3.41 -4.11
CA ILE A 74 -0.56 2.14 -4.13
C ILE A 74 -1.28 1.16 -5.05
N GLY A 75 -2.61 1.03 -4.93
CA GLY A 75 -3.41 0.14 -5.77
C GLY A 75 -3.34 0.50 -7.25
N ILE A 76 -3.40 1.79 -7.61
CA ILE A 76 -3.24 2.26 -8.98
C ILE A 76 -1.85 1.87 -9.51
N GLN A 77 -0.80 2.11 -8.72
CA GLN A 77 0.58 1.82 -9.14
C GLN A 77 0.81 0.32 -9.33
N PHE A 78 0.46 -0.52 -8.36
CA PHE A 78 0.63 -1.98 -8.48
C PHE A 78 -0.22 -2.57 -9.62
N ARG A 79 -1.45 -2.06 -9.83
CA ARG A 79 -2.27 -2.47 -10.96
C ARG A 79 -1.60 -2.16 -12.30
N GLN A 80 -1.02 -0.97 -12.45
CA GLN A 80 -0.31 -0.59 -13.68
C GLN A 80 0.95 -1.42 -13.88
N LEU A 81 1.77 -1.59 -12.84
CA LEU A 81 2.96 -2.46 -12.91
C LEU A 81 2.59 -3.87 -13.38
N ARG A 82 1.51 -4.45 -12.85
CA ARG A 82 1.03 -5.77 -13.26
C ARG A 82 0.50 -5.80 -14.69
N LYS A 83 -0.42 -4.89 -15.04
CA LYS A 83 -1.13 -4.93 -16.33
C LYS A 83 -0.27 -4.51 -17.52
N CYS A 84 0.71 -3.64 -17.28
CA CYS A 84 1.52 -3.04 -18.34
C CYS A 84 2.90 -3.69 -18.48
N ASP A 85 3.20 -4.71 -17.67
CA ASP A 85 4.41 -5.52 -17.83
C ASP A 85 4.14 -6.69 -18.78
N ARG A 86 4.76 -6.64 -19.95
CA ARG A 86 4.69 -7.71 -20.95
C ARG A 86 5.22 -9.04 -20.40
N PHE A 87 6.17 -8.99 -19.47
CA PHE A 87 6.80 -10.16 -18.85
C PHE A 87 6.20 -10.50 -17.48
N TRP A 88 5.04 -9.93 -17.12
CA TRP A 88 4.32 -10.38 -15.94
C TRP A 88 4.10 -11.89 -15.99
N TYR A 89 4.42 -12.60 -14.91
CA TYR A 89 4.52 -14.06 -14.94
C TYR A 89 3.21 -14.77 -15.30
N GLU A 90 2.05 -14.15 -15.05
CA GLU A 90 0.73 -14.71 -15.42
C GLU A 90 0.20 -14.19 -16.75
N ASN A 91 1.01 -13.48 -17.54
CA ASN A 91 0.58 -12.98 -18.83
C ASN A 91 0.38 -14.13 -19.84
N GLU A 92 -0.58 -13.97 -20.75
CA GLU A 92 -0.98 -14.99 -21.74
C GLU A 92 -0.32 -14.79 -23.12
N ASP A 93 0.54 -13.78 -23.28
CA ASP A 93 1.31 -13.54 -24.50
C ASP A 93 2.14 -14.79 -24.88
N GLN A 94 1.79 -15.42 -26.01
CA GLN A 94 2.41 -16.67 -26.46
C GLN A 94 3.93 -16.58 -26.63
N GLY A 95 4.47 -15.38 -26.88
CA GLY A 95 5.91 -15.19 -27.06
C GLY A 95 6.72 -15.18 -25.77
N VAL A 96 6.09 -15.02 -24.60
CA VAL A 96 6.80 -14.89 -23.30
C VAL A 96 6.15 -15.63 -22.13
N ARG A 97 4.93 -16.15 -22.29
CA ARG A 97 4.20 -16.81 -21.21
C ARG A 97 4.93 -18.06 -20.71
N PHE A 98 4.76 -18.34 -19.44
CA PHE A 98 5.02 -19.67 -18.89
C PHE A 98 3.97 -20.67 -19.38
N THR A 99 4.32 -21.96 -19.38
CA THR A 99 3.34 -23.04 -19.54
C THR A 99 2.51 -23.20 -18.27
N GLU A 100 1.31 -23.79 -18.39
CA GLU A 100 0.45 -24.06 -17.23
C GLU A 100 1.15 -24.90 -16.14
N ALA A 101 1.98 -25.88 -16.55
CA ALA A 101 2.77 -26.68 -15.62
C ALA A 101 3.78 -25.83 -14.84
N GLN A 102 4.48 -24.92 -15.53
CA GLN A 102 5.43 -23.99 -14.90
C GLN A 102 4.71 -23.00 -13.97
N LEU A 103 3.55 -22.46 -14.38
CA LEU A 103 2.72 -21.62 -13.52
C LEU A 103 2.26 -22.37 -12.26
N GLY A 104 1.92 -23.64 -12.41
CA GLY A 104 1.59 -24.54 -11.30
C GLY A 104 2.73 -24.67 -10.29
N GLU A 105 3.99 -24.74 -10.74
CA GLU A 105 5.16 -24.77 -9.84
C GLU A 105 5.45 -23.40 -9.20
N ILE A 106 5.37 -22.31 -9.96
CA ILE A 106 5.60 -20.95 -9.44
C ILE A 106 4.61 -20.64 -8.30
N ARG A 107 3.34 -21.03 -8.43
CA ARG A 107 2.30 -20.83 -7.42
C ARG A 107 2.54 -21.57 -6.10
N LYS A 108 3.44 -22.56 -6.07
CA LYS A 108 3.84 -23.25 -4.82
C LYS A 108 4.89 -22.49 -4.03
N ALA A 109 5.51 -21.45 -4.61
CA ALA A 109 6.51 -20.65 -3.93
C ALA A 109 5.89 -19.88 -2.76
N THR A 110 6.56 -19.91 -1.60
CA THR A 110 6.20 -19.11 -0.42
C THR A 110 7.46 -18.45 0.12
N LEU A 111 7.31 -17.29 0.77
CA LEU A 111 8.44 -16.62 1.43
C LEU A 111 9.05 -17.52 2.51
N ALA A 112 8.22 -18.27 3.26
CA ALA A 112 8.69 -19.24 4.25
C ALA A 112 9.58 -20.32 3.63
N LYS A 113 9.18 -20.91 2.50
CA LYS A 113 9.99 -21.91 1.78
C LYS A 113 11.32 -21.31 1.32
N LEU A 114 11.31 -20.09 0.77
CA LEU A 114 12.52 -19.41 0.36
C LEU A 114 13.49 -19.22 1.53
N LEU A 115 12.98 -18.81 2.69
CA LEU A 115 13.81 -18.67 3.90
C LEU A 115 14.36 -20.03 4.36
N CYS A 116 13.54 -21.07 4.42
CA CYS A 116 13.98 -22.43 4.81
C CYS A 116 15.09 -22.99 3.89
N GLU A 117 14.98 -22.76 2.58
CA GLU A 117 15.93 -23.32 1.61
C GLU A 117 17.27 -22.56 1.57
N ASN A 118 17.32 -21.32 2.07
CA ASN A 118 18.48 -20.43 1.89
C ASN A 118 19.08 -19.89 3.20
N MET A 119 18.48 -20.18 4.37
CA MET A 119 19.04 -19.80 5.66
C MET A 119 19.75 -20.97 6.35
N ASP A 120 20.92 -20.70 6.92
CA ASP A 120 21.69 -21.67 7.72
C ASP A 120 21.07 -21.95 9.11
N VAL A 121 19.95 -21.29 9.43
CA VAL A 121 19.28 -21.43 10.73
C VAL A 121 18.24 -22.54 10.63
N ALA A 122 18.54 -23.68 11.26
CA ALA A 122 17.59 -24.77 11.45
C ALA A 122 16.57 -24.41 12.54
N SER A 123 15.53 -23.66 12.17
CA SER A 123 14.39 -23.36 13.03
C SER A 123 13.08 -23.47 12.25
N ASP A 124 11.99 -23.78 12.95
CA ASP A 124 10.65 -23.78 12.39
C ASP A 124 10.27 -22.37 11.90
N ILE A 125 9.73 -22.27 10.68
CA ILE A 125 9.28 -21.01 10.09
C ILE A 125 7.76 -21.10 9.85
N GLN A 126 7.02 -20.11 10.34
CA GLN A 126 5.58 -20.02 10.07
C GLN A 126 5.29 -19.95 8.57
N ARG A 127 4.25 -20.65 8.12
CA ARG A 127 3.91 -20.72 6.68
C ARG A 127 3.56 -19.35 6.09
N ALA A 128 2.78 -18.56 6.83
CA ALA A 128 2.40 -17.20 6.46
C ALA A 128 3.42 -16.19 7.02
N ALA A 129 4.60 -16.11 6.39
CA ALA A 129 5.74 -15.36 6.91
C ALA A 129 5.51 -13.84 7.14
N LEU A 130 4.43 -13.27 6.59
CA LEU A 130 4.09 -11.84 6.76
C LEU A 130 3.07 -11.58 7.88
N ASP A 131 2.44 -12.63 8.41
CA ASP A 131 1.51 -12.49 9.53
C ASP A 131 2.26 -12.42 10.85
N GLN A 132 1.65 -11.83 11.88
CA GLN A 132 2.20 -11.92 13.22
C GLN A 132 2.14 -13.38 13.70
N PRO A 133 3.23 -13.93 14.27
CA PRO A 133 3.20 -15.25 14.86
C PRO A 133 2.11 -15.35 15.93
N SER A 134 1.35 -16.44 15.90
CA SER A 134 0.31 -16.72 16.87
C SER A 134 0.44 -18.17 17.32
N ASP A 135 0.44 -18.41 18.63
CA ASP A 135 0.47 -19.76 19.20
C ASP A 135 -0.85 -20.53 19.01
N PHE A 136 -1.87 -19.87 18.45
CA PHE A 136 -3.24 -20.41 18.30
C PHE A 136 -3.61 -20.80 16.86
N LEU A 137 -2.68 -20.69 15.91
CA LEU A 137 -2.87 -21.09 14.50
C LEU A 137 -1.77 -22.05 14.02
#